data_AF-A0A059CMC8-F1
#
_entry.id   AF-A0A059CMC8-F1
#
_cell.length_a   1.000
_cell.length_b   1.000
_cell.length_c   1.000
_cell.angle_alpha   90.00
_cell.angle_beta   90.00
_cell.angle_gamma   90.00
#
_symmetry.space_group_name_H-M   'P 1'
#
loop_
_entity.id
_entity.type
_entity.pdbx_description
1 polymer ?
#
loop_
_entity_poly.entity_id
_entity_poly.type
_entity_poly.pdbx_seq_one_letter_code
_entity_poly.pdbx_strand_id
1 'polypeptide(L)'
;FKPEEIAAIIKDFDEPGTLAPTGLFLGGMKYMVIQGEPGAVIRGKKGPGGVTVKKTSQALIIGIYDEPMNAGQCNVIVERLGDYLLDQGL
;
A
#
# COMPACT_ATOMS: atom_id res chain seq x y z
N PHE A 1 12.15 1.90 -6.98
CA PHE A 1 11.95 0.86 -5.96
C PHE A 1 12.89 -0.29 -6.27
N LYS A 2 13.23 -1.10 -5.26
CA LYS A 2 14.02 -2.33 -5.46
C LYS A 2 13.08 -3.54 -5.55
N PRO A 3 13.45 -4.63 -6.26
CA PRO A 3 12.61 -5.83 -6.36
C PRO A 3 12.22 -6.41 -4.99
N GLU A 4 13.12 -6.34 -4.02
CA GLU A 4 12.90 -6.89 -2.67
C GLU A 4 11.81 -6.12 -1.91
N GLU A 5 11.68 -4.82 -2.17
CA GLU A 5 10.62 -3.98 -1.58
C GLU A 5 9.23 -4.45 -2.05
N ILE A 6 9.11 -4.76 -3.35
CA ILE A 6 7.86 -5.24 -3.94
C ILE A 6 7.56 -6.67 -3.48
N ALA A 7 8.58 -7.53 -3.42
CA ALA A 7 8.41 -8.89 -2.90
C ALA A 7 7.93 -8.90 -1.44
N ALA A 8 8.41 -7.97 -0.62
CA ALA A 8 7.95 -7.84 0.77
C ALA A 8 6.50 -7.37 0.86
N ILE A 9 6.07 -6.46 -0.03
CA ILE A 9 4.67 -6.03 -0.15
C ILE A 9 3.77 -7.21 -0.56
N ILE A 10 4.17 -7.97 -1.59
CA ILE A 10 3.42 -9.14 -2.03
C ILE A 10 3.29 -10.15 -0.91
N LYS A 11 4.38 -10.42 -0.19
CA LYS A 11 4.38 -11.32 0.96
C LYS A 11 3.40 -10.87 2.05
N ASP A 12 3.28 -9.59 2.33
CA ASP A 12 2.34 -9.09 3.34
C ASP A 12 0.88 -9.20 2.90
N PHE A 13 0.60 -9.17 1.60
CA PHE A 13 -0.74 -9.50 1.11
C PHE A 13 -1.08 -10.98 1.26
N ASP A 14 -0.10 -11.87 1.10
CA ASP A 14 -0.30 -13.31 1.23
C ASP A 14 -0.27 -13.76 2.71
N GLU A 15 0.54 -13.08 3.54
CA GLU A 15 0.74 -13.28 4.97
C GLU A 15 0.60 -11.93 5.71
N PRO A 16 -0.64 -11.49 6.03
CA PRO A 16 -0.89 -10.20 6.68
C PRO A 16 -0.11 -10.01 7.99
N GLY A 17 0.63 -8.91 8.09
CA GLY A 17 1.36 -8.53 9.30
C GLY A 17 2.86 -8.84 9.26
N THR A 18 3.37 -9.42 8.18
CA THR A 18 4.82 -9.66 8.00
C THR A 18 5.63 -8.36 7.92
N LEU A 19 5.03 -7.26 7.47
CA LEU A 19 5.67 -5.93 7.43
C LEU A 19 5.53 -5.13 8.73
N ALA A 20 4.65 -5.52 9.66
CA ALA A 20 4.44 -4.76 10.90
C ALA A 20 5.72 -4.64 11.77
N PRO A 21 6.55 -5.70 11.94
CA PRO A 21 7.79 -5.62 12.72
C PRO A 21 8.93 -4.86 12.01
N THR A 22 9.02 -4.99 10.69
CA THR A 22 10.17 -4.49 9.90
C THR A 22 9.92 -3.09 9.31
N GLY A 23 8.66 -2.76 9.06
CA GLY A 23 8.20 -1.58 8.32
C GLY A 23 8.09 -1.84 6.82
N LEU A 24 7.26 -1.05 6.17
CA LEU A 24 7.11 -1.06 4.71
C LEU A 24 8.24 -0.22 4.09
N PHE A 25 9.06 -0.81 3.24
CA PHE A 25 10.08 -0.10 2.48
C PHE A 25 9.61 0.14 1.05
N LEU A 26 9.72 1.38 0.58
CA LEU A 26 9.43 1.71 -0.82
C LEU A 26 10.31 2.87 -1.27
N GLY A 27 11.10 2.65 -2.32
CA GLY A 27 12.02 3.67 -2.85
C GLY A 27 13.12 4.06 -1.86
N GLY A 28 13.58 3.11 -1.03
CA GLY A 28 14.57 3.35 0.02
C GLY A 28 14.01 4.08 1.25
N MET A 29 12.72 4.41 1.28
CA MET A 29 12.07 5.05 2.42
C MET A 29 11.32 4.03 3.26
N LYS A 30 11.51 4.09 4.59
CA LYS A 30 10.76 3.28 5.56
C LYS A 30 9.47 4.01 5.95
N TYR A 31 8.35 3.31 5.86
CA TYR A 31 7.03 3.70 6.34
C TYR A 31 6.63 2.80 7.50
N MET A 32 6.02 3.38 8.53
CA MET A 32 5.39 2.62 9.61
C MET A 32 4.09 2.04 9.10
N VAL A 33 3.93 0.71 9.18
CA VAL A 33 2.68 0.05 8.80
C VAL A 33 1.58 0.47 9.78
N ILE A 34 0.44 0.89 9.26
CA ILE A 34 -0.76 1.24 10.02
C ILE A 34 -1.91 0.32 9.57
N GLN A 35 -3.07 0.44 10.23
CA GLN A 35 -4.22 -0.41 9.95
C GLN A 35 -4.65 -0.35 8.46
N GLY A 36 -4.48 -1.47 7.78
CA GLY A 36 -4.94 -1.75 6.43
C GLY A 36 -6.17 -2.65 6.41
N GLU A 37 -6.38 -3.31 5.28
CA GLU A 37 -7.35 -4.40 5.09
C GLU A 37 -6.56 -5.67 4.76
N PRO A 38 -6.60 -6.72 5.61
CA PRO A 38 -5.84 -7.95 5.38
C PRO A 38 -6.10 -8.53 3.98
N GLY A 39 -5.03 -8.75 3.22
CA GLY A 39 -5.09 -9.31 1.86
C GLY A 39 -5.57 -8.34 0.76
N ALA A 40 -6.04 -7.13 1.10
CA ALA A 40 -6.60 -6.19 0.14
C ALA A 40 -5.85 -4.84 0.11
N VAL A 41 -5.57 -4.25 1.28
CA VAL A 41 -4.98 -2.91 1.38
C VAL A 41 -3.87 -2.88 2.44
N ILE A 42 -2.69 -2.39 2.07
CA ILE A 42 -1.59 -2.07 3.00
C ILE A 42 -1.47 -0.56 3.09
N ARG A 43 -1.34 -0.04 4.32
CA ARG A 43 -1.18 1.39 4.56
C ARG A 43 0.10 1.65 5.36
N GLY A 44 0.86 2.65 4.94
CA GLY A 44 2.09 3.09 5.57
C GLY A 44 2.07 4.59 5.85
N LYS A 45 2.67 5.01 6.97
CA LYS A 45 2.82 6.41 7.34
C LYS A 45 4.29 6.77 7.53
N LYS A 46 4.69 7.96 7.07
CA LYS A 46 6.02 8.53 7.28
C LYS A 46 5.90 10.04 7.52
N GLY A 47 5.90 10.45 8.80
CA GLY A 47 5.69 11.84 9.16
C GLY A 47 4.32 12.35 8.69
N PRO A 48 4.27 13.48 7.95
CA PRO A 48 3.02 14.01 7.40
C PRO A 48 2.51 13.23 6.17
N GLY A 49 3.42 12.59 5.43
CA GLY A 49 3.09 11.77 4.27
C GLY A 49 2.88 10.29 4.57
N GLY A 50 2.66 9.52 3.52
CA GLY A 50 2.47 8.09 3.63
C GLY A 50 2.23 7.42 2.28
N VAL A 51 1.79 6.18 2.34
CA VAL A 51 1.55 5.34 1.18
C VAL A 51 0.37 4.42 1.42
N THR A 52 -0.43 4.21 0.39
CA THR A 52 -1.51 3.24 0.34
C THR A 52 -1.27 2.31 -0.83
N VAL A 53 -1.34 1.01 -0.57
CA VAL A 53 -1.16 -0.04 -1.57
C VAL A 53 -2.43 -0.88 -1.62
N LYS A 54 -3.08 -0.95 -2.78
CA LYS A 54 -4.24 -1.80 -3.03
C LYS A 54 -3.84 -2.95 -3.97
N LYS A 55 -4.16 -4.19 -3.58
CA LYS A 55 -3.99 -5.39 -4.42
C LYS A 55 -5.20 -5.56 -5.32
N THR A 56 -4.95 -5.80 -6.61
CA THR A 56 -5.96 -6.28 -7.57
C THR A 56 -5.61 -7.72 -7.96
N SER A 57 -6.32 -8.31 -8.94
CA SER A 57 -6.04 -9.68 -9.38
C SER A 57 -4.67 -9.82 -10.05
N GLN A 58 -4.24 -8.77 -10.77
CA GLN A 58 -3.05 -8.79 -11.63
C GLN A 58 -2.09 -7.62 -11.36
N ALA A 59 -2.47 -6.63 -10.55
CA ALA A 59 -1.69 -5.42 -10.34
C ALA A 59 -1.65 -4.98 -8.87
N LEU A 60 -0.70 -4.09 -8.59
CA LEU A 60 -0.61 -3.34 -7.33
C LEU A 60 -0.77 -1.86 -7.64
N ILE A 61 -1.74 -1.22 -6.99
CA ILE A 61 -1.93 0.23 -7.08
C ILE A 61 -1.28 0.86 -5.86
N ILE A 62 -0.23 1.65 -6.10
CA ILE A 62 0.56 2.31 -5.06
C ILE A 62 0.33 3.82 -5.16
N GLY A 63 -0.30 4.40 -4.16
CA GLY A 63 -0.41 5.85 -4.00
C GLY A 63 0.48 6.35 -2.89
N ILE A 64 1.40 7.26 -3.20
CA ILE A 64 2.23 7.97 -2.22
C ILE A 64 1.67 9.38 -2.08
N TYR A 65 1.51 9.85 -0.86
CA TYR A 65 1.03 11.20 -0.57
C TYR A 65 1.96 11.92 0.38
N ASP A 66 1.92 13.24 0.30
CA ASP A 66 2.56 14.17 1.22
C ASP A 66 1.64 15.38 1.43
N GLU A 67 1.97 16.26 2.38
CA GLU A 67 1.22 17.49 2.61
C GLU A 67 1.06 18.33 1.33
N PRO A 68 -0.13 18.91 1.08
CA PRO A 68 -1.30 19.04 1.97
C PRO A 68 -2.29 17.87 1.91
N MET A 69 -1.97 16.81 1.16
CA MET A 69 -2.86 15.66 1.01
C MET A 69 -2.78 14.75 2.22
N ASN A 70 -3.93 14.30 2.73
CA ASN A 70 -3.98 13.39 3.89
C ASN A 70 -4.19 11.91 3.48
N ALA A 71 -4.00 11.01 4.45
CA ALA A 71 -4.16 9.58 4.26
C ALA A 71 -5.53 9.18 3.70
N GLY A 72 -6.61 9.80 4.20
CA GLY A 72 -7.97 9.48 3.78
C GLY A 72 -8.22 9.80 2.30
N GLN A 73 -7.69 10.93 1.83
CA GLN A 73 -7.77 11.29 0.41
C GLN A 73 -7.01 10.29 -0.47
N CYS A 74 -5.82 9.85 -0.04
CA CYS A 74 -5.03 8.86 -0.77
C CYS A 74 -5.75 7.51 -0.85
N ASN A 75 -6.26 7.04 0.29
CA ASN A 75 -7.02 5.80 0.40
C ASN A 75 -8.18 5.79 -0.59
N VAL A 76 -9.01 6.83 -0.60
CA VAL A 76 -10.19 6.91 -1.49
C VAL A 76 -9.79 6.80 -2.96
N ILE A 77 -8.70 7.42 -3.39
CA ILE A 77 -8.28 7.39 -4.80
C ILE A 77 -7.73 6.01 -5.17
N VAL A 78 -6.81 5.49 -4.35
CA VAL A 78 -6.13 4.21 -4.60
C VAL A 78 -7.10 3.03 -4.55
N GLU A 79 -7.98 3.01 -3.55
CA GLU A 79 -8.94 1.93 -3.35
C GLU A 79 -10.02 1.95 -4.43
N ARG A 80 -10.58 3.11 -4.77
CA ARG A 80 -11.57 3.20 -5.87
C ARG A 80 -11.00 2.76 -7.21
N LEU A 81 -9.74 3.12 -7.50
CA LEU A 81 -9.09 2.68 -8.73
C LEU A 81 -8.87 1.17 -8.73
N GLY A 82 -8.42 0.59 -7.61
CA GLY A 82 -8.22 -0.85 -7.51
C GLY A 82 -9.53 -1.64 -7.55
N ASP A 83 -10.60 -1.13 -6.92
CA ASP A 83 -11.94 -1.74 -6.99
C ASP A 83 -12.48 -1.70 -8.42
N TYR A 84 -12.30 -0.59 -9.14
CA TYR A 84 -12.65 -0.50 -10.56
C TYR A 84 -11.87 -1.53 -11.40
N LEU A 85 -10.58 -1.72 -11.15
CA LEU A 85 -9.79 -2.72 -11.88
C LEU A 85 -10.24 -4.15 -11.57
N LEU A 86 -10.57 -4.45 -10.30
CA LEU A 86 -11.14 -5.73 -9.90
C LEU A 86 -12.47 -6.00 -10.62
N ASP A 87 -13.35 -5.00 -10.71
CA ASP A 87 -14.62 -5.10 -11.43
C ASP A 87 -14.43 -5.36 -12.94
N GLN A 88 -13.31 -4.90 -13.52
CA GLN A 88 -12.92 -5.19 -14.90
C GLN A 88 -12.21 -6.55 -15.06
N GLY A 89 -12.03 -7.33 -13.98
CA GLY A 89 -11.34 -8.63 -14.00
C GLY A 89 -9.80 -8.53 -13.97
N LEU A 90 -9.27 -7.39 -13.53
CA LEU A 90 -7.84 -7.11 -13.40
C LEU A 90 -7.35 -7.12 -11.95
#